data_AF-A0A2V8BJ82-F1
#
_entry.id   AF-A0A2V8BJ82-F1
#
_cell.length_a   1.000
_cell.length_b   1.000
_cell.length_c   1.000
_cell.angle_alpha   90.00
_cell.angle_beta   90.00
_cell.angle_gamma   90.00
#
_symmetry.space_group_name_H-M   'P 1'
#
loop_
_entity.id
_entity.type
_entity.pdbx_description
1 polymer ?
#
loop_
_entity_poly.entity_id
_entity_poly.type
_entity_poly.pdbx_seq_one_letter_code
_entity_poly.pdbx_strand_id
1 'polypeptide(L)' 'MAQNFWTAIDAWIVCFLVTIAVSLVTKPRAERELVGLVYSLTERPRDELLPWFKRPAVLGVVVLVLSLLLNVVFF' A
#
# COMPACT_ATOMS: atom_id res chain seq x y z
N MET A 1 27.58 -0.66 -8.32
CA MET A 1 26.33 -0.68 -7.53
C MET A 1 25.15 -0.05 -8.28
N ALA A 2 25.30 1.09 -8.95
CA ALA A 2 24.19 1.74 -9.70
C ALA A 2 23.54 0.85 -10.77
N GLN A 3 24.31 0.04 -11.49
CA GLN A 3 23.79 -0.86 -12.52
C GLN A 3 22.76 -1.87 -11.99
N ASN A 4 22.96 -2.39 -10.76
CA ASN A 4 22.02 -3.35 -10.15
C ASN A 4 20.69 -2.68 -9.78
N PHE A 5 20.71 -1.38 -9.46
CA PHE A 5 19.49 -0.62 -9.18
C PHE A 5 18.69 -0.37 -10.45
N TRP A 6 19.36 0.02 -11.54
CA TRP A 6 18.71 0.20 -12.84
C TRP A 6 18.07 -1.08 -13.34
N THR A 7 18.78 -2.22 -13.29
CA THR A 7 18.21 -3.50 -13.72
C THR A 7 17.05 -3.96 -12.83
N ALA A 8 17.08 -3.66 -11.52
CA ALA A 8 15.97 -3.96 -10.62
C ALA A 8 14.73 -3.12 -10.93
N ILE A 9 14.91 -1.83 -11.23
CA ILE A 9 13.81 -0.94 -11.62
C ILE A 9 13.20 -1.42 -12.93
N ASP A 10 14.01 -1.74 -13.94
CA ASP A 10 13.53 -2.22 -15.22
C ASP A 10 12.77 -3.55 -15.09
N ALA A 11 13.31 -4.50 -14.31
CA ALA A 11 12.65 -5.77 -14.05
C ALA A 11 11.30 -5.58 -13.34
N TRP A 12 11.25 -4.65 -12.36
CA TRP A 12 10.01 -4.33 -11.66
C TRP A 12 8.98 -3.69 -12.61
N ILE A 13 9.39 -2.73 -13.44
CA ILE A 13 8.51 -2.08 -14.42
C ILE A 13 7.92 -3.10 -15.40
N VAL A 14 8.77 -3.94 -16.00
CA VAL A 14 8.32 -4.95 -16.97
C VAL A 14 7.35 -5.94 -16.32
N CYS A 15 7.68 -6.45 -15.14
CA CYS A 15 6.81 -7.36 -14.39
C CYS A 15 5.44 -6.71 -14.09
N PHE A 16 5.44 -5.47 -13.61
CA PHE A 16 4.22 -4.75 -13.27
C PHE A 16 3.34 -4.47 -14.49
N LEU A 17 3.94 -4.04 -15.60
CA LEU A 17 3.22 -3.79 -16.85
C LEU A 17 2.59 -5.06 -17.42
N VAL A 18 3.34 -6.18 -17.44
CA VAL A 18 2.81 -7.46 -17.89
C VAL A 18 1.65 -7.91 -17.00
N THR A 19 1.78 -7.75 -15.68
CA THR A 19 0.72 -8.10 -14.72
C THR A 19 -0.55 -7.30 -14.98
N ILE A 20 -0.44 -5.99 -15.24
CA ILE A 20 -1.60 -5.14 -15.59
C ILE A 20 -2.22 -5.61 -16.91
N ALA A 21 -1.41 -5.81 -17.95
CA ALA A 21 -1.91 -6.23 -19.26
C ALA A 21 -2.67 -7.56 -19.16
N VAL A 22 -2.11 -8.55 -18.47
CA VAL A 22 -2.77 -9.84 -18.23
C VAL A 22 -4.04 -9.65 -17.38
N SER A 23 -4.01 -8.80 -16.35
CA SER A 23 -5.19 -8.53 -15.53
C SER A 23 -6.34 -7.90 -16.32
N LEU A 24 -6.06 -7.09 -17.34
CA LEU A 24 -7.08 -6.46 -18.18
C LEU A 24 -7.66 -7.41 -19.24
N VAL A 25 -6.85 -8.36 -19.71
CA VAL A 25 -7.27 -9.36 -20.71
C VAL A 25 -7.99 -10.55 -20.06
N THR A 26 -7.72 -10.84 -18.79
CA THR A 26 -8.33 -11.97 -18.07
C THR A 26 -9.68 -11.61 -17.45
N LYS A 27 -10.54 -12.63 -17.28
CA LYS A 27 -11.87 -12.46 -16.70
C LYS A 27 -11.79 -12.24 -15.18
N PRO A 28 -12.40 -11.19 -14.63
CA PRO A 28 -12.42 -10.98 -13.18
C PRO A 28 -13.21 -12.08 -12.46
N ARG A 29 -12.77 -12.44 -11.26
CA ARG A 29 -13.48 -13.36 -10.35
C ARG A 29 -14.76 -12.70 -9.83
N ALA A 30 -15.75 -13.52 -9.49
CA ALA A 30 -17.02 -13.01 -8.97
C ALA A 30 -16.82 -12.32 -7.61
N GLU A 31 -17.46 -11.17 -7.39
CA GLU A 31 -17.30 -10.36 -6.16
C GLU A 31 -17.62 -11.15 -4.88
N ARG A 32 -18.56 -12.09 -4.94
CA ARG A 32 -18.91 -12.95 -3.79
C ARG A 32 -17.77 -13.86 -3.35
N GLU A 33 -16.90 -14.27 -4.27
CA GLU A 33 -15.71 -15.07 -3.96
C GLU A 33 -14.59 -14.21 -3.35
N LEU A 34 -14.69 -12.88 -3.47
CA LEU A 34 -13.69 -11.92 -3.02
C LEU A 34 -14.00 -11.32 -1.64
N VAL A 35 -15.19 -11.60 -1.08
CA VAL A 35 -15.56 -11.21 0.29
C VAL A 35 -14.64 -11.91 1.29
N GLY A 36 -13.98 -11.16 2.17
CA GLY A 36 -12.99 -11.67 3.11
C GLY A 36 -11.54 -11.67 2.57
N LEU A 37 -11.36 -11.65 1.25
CA LEU A 37 -10.04 -11.56 0.60
C LEU A 37 -9.70 -10.11 0.21
N VAL A 38 -10.69 -9.35 -0.23
CA VAL A 38 -10.52 -7.98 -0.72
C VAL A 38 -11.08 -7.00 0.30
N TYR A 39 -10.22 -6.09 0.75
CA TYR A 39 -10.55 -5.09 1.78
C TYR A 39 -11.81 -4.26 1.47
N SER A 40 -12.12 -4.01 0.19
CA SER A 40 -13.32 -3.26 -0.21
C SER A 40 -14.62 -4.02 0.00
N LEU A 41 -14.60 -5.35 -0.10
CA LEU A 41 -15.78 -6.22 -0.03
C LEU A 41 -15.94 -6.88 1.34
N THR A 42 -14.93 -6.78 2.21
CA THR A 42 -14.98 -7.28 3.57
C THR A 42 -15.62 -6.25 4.50
N GLU A 43 -16.57 -6.70 5.32
CA GLU A 43 -17.19 -5.88 6.36
C GLU A 43 -16.14 -5.44 7.39
N ARG A 44 -16.04 -4.13 7.63
CA ARG A 44 -14.99 -3.54 8.45
C ARG A 44 -15.48 -3.36 9.88
N PRO A 45 -14.76 -3.86 10.91
CA PRO A 45 -15.03 -3.47 12.27
C PRO A 45 -14.78 -1.95 12.42
N ARG A 46 -15.76 -1.24 12.98
CA ARG A 46 -15.66 0.21 13.21
C ARG A 46 -14.87 0.47 14.48
N ASP A 47 -13.69 1.07 14.35
CA ASP A 47 -12.81 1.45 15.47
C ASP A 47 -13.31 2.70 16.23
N GLU A 48 -14.60 3.03 16.16
CA GLU A 48 -15.18 4.27 16.73
C GLU A 48 -14.97 4.38 18.24
N LEU A 49 -14.88 3.25 18.97
CA LEU A 49 -14.65 3.20 20.42
C LEU A 49 -13.19 3.09 20.86
N LEU A 50 -12.20 3.07 19.95
CA LEU A 50 -10.81 2.91 20.36
C LEU A 50 -10.17 4.26 20.78
N PRO A 51 -9.45 4.30 21.92
CA PRO A 51 -8.68 5.47 22.35
C PRO A 51 -7.70 5.95 21.27
N TRP A 52 -7.47 7.27 21.19
CA TRP A 52 -6.62 7.92 20.19
C TRP A 52 -5.24 7.27 20.00
N PHE A 53 -4.60 6.78 21.07
CA PHE A 53 -3.29 6.13 21.01
C PHE A 53 -3.31 4.70 20.43
N LYS A 54 -4.48 4.04 20.42
CA LYS A 54 -4.67 2.73 19.78
C LYS A 54 -5.07 2.85 18.31
N ARG A 55 -5.25 4.07 17.80
CA ARG A 55 -5.60 4.32 16.40
C ARG A 55 -4.32 4.35 15.56
N PRO A 56 -4.10 3.37 14.65
CA PRO A 56 -2.88 3.30 13.86
C PRO A 56 -2.65 4.55 13.00
N ALA A 57 -3.73 5.21 12.56
CA ALA A 57 -3.64 6.46 11.81
C ALA A 57 -2.98 7.60 12.60
N VAL A 58 -3.29 7.74 13.89
CA VAL A 58 -2.72 8.82 14.73
C VAL A 58 -1.22 8.62 14.92
N LEU A 59 -0.80 7.39 15.21
CA LEU A 59 0.62 7.05 15.33
C LEU A 59 1.36 7.25 14.00
N GLY A 60 0.76 6.87 12.87
CA GLY A 60 1.33 7.10 11.54
C GLY A 60 1.58 8.58 11.24
N VAL A 61 0.63 9.46 11.58
CA VAL A 61 0.80 10.92 11.40
C VAL A 61 1.93 11.46 12.27
N VAL A 62 2.04 11.02 13.53
CA VAL A 62 3.13 11.45 14.43
C VAL A 62 4.50 11.08 13.85
N VAL A 63 4.66 9.86 13.35
CA VAL A 63 5.92 9.41 12.72
C VAL A 63 6.24 10.20 11.46
N LEU A 64 5.24 10.48 10.62
CA LEU A 64 5.43 11.32 9.41
C LEU A 64 5.88 12.74 9.75
N VAL A 65 5.25 13.36 10.76
CA VAL A 65 5.62 14.71 11.22
C VAL A 65 7.05 14.72 11.78
N LEU A 66 7.40 13.74 12.62
CA LEU A 66 8.77 13.61 13.14
C LEU A 66 9.79 13.43 12.02
N SER A 67 9.50 12.55 11.06
CA SER A 67 10.40 12.32 9.91
C SER A 67 10.56 13.57 9.05
N LEU A 68 9.48 14.34 8.84
CA LEU A 68 9.54 15.60 8.10
C LEU A 68 10.35 16.66 8.84
N LEU A 69 10.15 16.82 10.15
CA LEU A 69 10.91 17.76 10.97
C LEU A 69 12.40 17.45 10.93
N LEU A 70 12.78 16.18 11.10
CA LEU A 70 14.17 15.76 10.97
C LEU A 70 14.71 16.04 9.57
N ASN A 71 13.93 15.76 8.51
CA ASN A 71 14.35 16.06 7.15
C ASN A 71 14.60 17.56 6.93
N VAL A 72 13.75 18.45 7.46
CA VAL A 72 13.93 19.91 7.36
C VAL A 72 15.12 20.42 8.19
N VAL A 73 15.42 19.81 9.33
CA VAL A 73 16.54 20.22 10.20
C VAL A 73 17.90 19.77 9.66
N PHE A 74 17.96 18.60 9.01
CA PHE A 74 19.21 17.98 8.52
C PHE A 74 19.47 18.18 7.01
N PHE A 75 18.55 18.80 6.28
CA PHE A 75 18.74 19.21 4.89
C PHE A 75 19.31 20.63 4.82
#